data_AF-A0AAD2TZS2-F1
#
_entry.id   AF-A0AAD2TZS2-F1
#
_cell.length_a   1.000
_cell.length_b   1.000
_cell.length_c   1.000
_cell.angle_alpha   90.00
_cell.angle_beta   90.00
_cell.angle_gamma   90.00
#
_symmetry.space_group_name_H-M   'P 1'
#
loop_
_entity.id
_entity.type
_entity.pdbx_description
1 polymer ?
#
loop_
_entity_poly.entity_id
_entity_poly.type
_entity_poly.pdbx_seq_one_letter_code
_entity_poly.pdbx_strand_id
1 'polypeptide(L)' 'MPKFLIIAEKVYKKLEEDKLFSDNLIEQLNNLVSIIRKEIKGTPCKLKYNFIDFEECLSKPLSE' A
#
# COMPACT_ATOMS: atom_id res chain seq x y z
N MET A 1 -9.43 -12.05 10.89
CA MET A 1 -7.97 -12.15 10.77
C MET A 1 -7.48 -12.91 9.52
N PRO A 2 -7.90 -14.15 9.21
CA PRO A 2 -7.35 -14.88 8.05
C PRO A 2 -7.54 -14.16 6.70
N LYS A 3 -8.64 -13.40 6.55
CA LYS A 3 -8.90 -12.58 5.34
C LYS A 3 -7.82 -11.53 5.07
N PHE A 4 -7.26 -10.88 6.10
CA PHE A 4 -6.23 -9.85 5.91
C PHE A 4 -4.87 -10.46 5.56
N LEU A 5 -4.55 -11.62 6.15
CA LEU A 5 -3.34 -12.37 5.80
C LEU A 5 -3.38 -12.81 4.33
N ILE A 6 -4.50 -13.35 3.85
CA ILE A 6 -4.66 -13.73 2.45
C ILE A 6 -4.49 -12.52 1.51
N ILE A 7 -4.99 -11.34 1.89
CA ILE A 7 -4.79 -10.12 1.10
C ILE A 7 -3.32 -9.72 1.11
N ALA A 8 -2.65 -9.76 2.26
CA ALA A 8 -1.22 -9.43 2.36
C ALA A 8 -0.35 -10.34 1.48
N GLU A 9 -0.61 -11.65 1.48
CA GLU A 9 0.07 -12.62 0.60
C GLU A 9 -0.14 -12.29 -0.89
N LYS A 10 -1.37 -11.94 -1.28
CA LYS A 10 -1.67 -11.56 -2.67
C LYS A 10 -1.00 -10.26 -3.08
N VAL A 11 -0.98 -9.26 -2.18
CA VAL A 11 -0.31 -7.99 -2.41
C VAL A 11 1.17 -8.20 -2.65
N TYR A 12 1.84 -9.00 -1.82
CA TYR A 12 3.26 -9.30 -1.97
C TYR A 12 3.54 -9.99 -3.32
N LYS A 13 2.79 -11.05 -3.65
CA LYS A 13 2.94 -11.77 -4.93
C LYS A 13 2.78 -10.84 -6.13
N LYS A 14 1.79 -9.94 -6.11
CA LYS A 14 1.61 -8.98 -7.21
C LYS A 14 2.73 -7.96 -7.32
N LEU A 15 3.28 -7.49 -6.21
CA LEU A 15 4.45 -6.60 -6.24
C LEU A 15 5.66 -7.28 -6.88
N GLU A 16 5.86 -8.58 -6.59
CA GLU A 16 6.93 -9.39 -7.19
C GLU A 16 6.69 -9.67 -8.68
N GLU A 17 5.49 -10.12 -9.05
CA GLU A 17 5.10 -10.41 -10.43
C GLU A 17 5.20 -9.17 -11.34
N ASP A 18 4.69 -8.02 -10.86
CA ASP A 18 4.69 -6.76 -11.60
C ASP A 18 6.04 -6.01 -11.50
N LYS A 19 7.02 -6.54 -10.73
CA LYS A 19 8.33 -5.91 -10.45
C LYS A 19 8.22 -4.46 -9.96
N LEU A 20 7.30 -4.22 -9.04
CA LEU A 20 6.97 -2.88 -8.51
C LEU A 20 7.73 -2.52 -7.23
N PHE A 21 8.71 -3.32 -6.83
CA PHE A 21 9.63 -2.95 -5.76
C PHE A 21 10.51 -1.79 -6.22
N SER A 22 10.58 -0.73 -5.41
CA SER A 22 11.41 0.45 -5.65
C SER A 22 12.32 0.71 -4.43
N ASP A 23 13.53 1.18 -4.71
CA ASP A 23 14.46 1.68 -3.70
C ASP A 23 14.06 3.08 -3.19
N ASN A 24 13.19 3.79 -3.93
CA ASN A 24 12.61 5.05 -3.48
C ASN A 24 11.44 4.77 -2.53
N LEU A 25 11.56 5.23 -1.28
CA LEU A 25 10.55 4.99 -0.24
C LEU A 25 9.14 5.47 -0.61
N ILE A 26 9.03 6.66 -1.20
CA ILE A 26 7.74 7.26 -1.59
C ILE A 26 7.09 6.42 -2.70
N GLU A 27 7.87 6.07 -3.72
CA GLU A 27 7.42 5.22 -4.82
C GLU A 27 7.01 3.83 -4.32
N GLN A 28 7.81 3.23 -3.43
CA GLN A 28 7.54 1.94 -2.82
C GLN A 28 6.21 1.93 -2.05
N LEU A 29 5.94 2.98 -1.27
CA LEU A 29 4.67 3.13 -0.54
C LEU A 29 3.49 3.37 -1.48
N ASN A 30 3.67 4.17 -2.53
CA ASN A 30 2.65 4.39 -3.55
C ASN A 30 2.29 3.09 -4.29
N ASN A 31 3.29 2.30 -4.68
CA ASN A 31 3.11 0.99 -5.31
C ASN A 31 2.36 0.03 -4.38
N LEU A 32 2.78 -0.07 -3.11
CA LEU A 32 2.11 -0.90 -2.12
C LEU A 32 0.63 -0.55 -1.95
N VAL A 33 0.29 0.72 -1.73
CA VAL A 33 -1.10 1.14 -1.55
C VAL A 33 -1.91 0.95 -2.82
N SER A 34 -1.32 1.17 -3.99
CA SER A 34 -1.96 0.90 -5.28
C SER A 34 -2.38 -0.57 -5.42
N ILE A 35 -1.48 -1.51 -5.08
CA ILE A 35 -1.80 -2.94 -5.12
C ILE A 35 -2.83 -3.31 -4.06
N ILE A 36 -2.73 -2.79 -2.84
CA ILE A 36 -3.75 -3.01 -1.79
C ILE A 36 -5.13 -2.57 -2.29
N ARG A 37 -5.26 -1.37 -2.90
CA ARG A 37 -6.52 -0.88 -3.45
C ARG A 37 -7.09 -1.81 -4.53
N LYS A 38 -6.23 -2.38 -5.38
CA LYS A 38 -6.64 -3.37 -6.40
C LYS A 38 -7.15 -4.66 -5.74
N GLU A 39 -6.44 -5.18 -4.73
CA GLU A 39 -6.78 -6.46 -4.07
C GLU A 39 -8.02 -6.39 -3.19
N ILE A 40 -8.30 -5.24 -2.57
CA ILE A 40 -9.51 -5.07 -1.76
C ILE A 40 -10.74 -4.71 -2.60
N LYS A 41 -10.58 -4.39 -3.89
CA LYS A 41 -11.70 -4.01 -4.78
C LYS A 41 -12.69 -5.17 -4.88
N GLY A 42 -13.97 -4.88 -4.63
CA GLY A 42 -15.03 -5.90 -4.61
C GLY A 42 -15.11 -6.73 -3.31
N THR A 43 -14.23 -6.46 -2.34
CA THR A 43 -14.32 -7.02 -0.99
C THR A 43 -15.03 -6.02 -0.05
N PRO A 44 -15.51 -6.45 1.14
CA PRO A 44 -16.01 -5.51 2.14
C PRO A 44 -14.89 -4.69 2.81
N CYS A 45 -13.62 -4.97 2.53
CA CYS A 45 -12.49 -4.25 3.12
C CYS A 45 -12.33 -2.87 2.46
N LYS A 46 -12.08 -1.85 3.29
CA LYS A 46 -11.84 -0.47 2.84
C LYS A 46 -10.67 0.12 3.60
N LEU A 47 -9.89 0.94 2.91
CA LEU A 47 -8.89 1.78 3.59
C LEU A 47 -9.61 2.87 4.38
N LYS A 48 -9.07 3.20 5.55
CA LYS A 48 -9.58 4.32 6.37
C LYS A 48 -9.36 5.67 5.67
N TYR A 49 -8.26 5.79 4.93
CA TYR A 49 -7.86 6.98 4.20
C TYR A 49 -7.81 6.67 2.71
N ASN A 50 -8.57 7.43 1.92
CA ASN A 50 -8.64 7.23 0.46
C ASN A 50 -7.44 7.82 -0.26
N PHE A 51 -6.93 8.95 0.23
CA PHE A 51 -5.76 9.64 -0.26
C PHE A 51 -4.70 9.71 0.85
N ILE A 52 -3.45 9.49 0.48
CA ILE A 52 -2.30 9.57 1.38
C ILE A 52 -1.22 10.29 0.59
N ASP A 53 -0.80 11.46 1.06
CA ASP A 53 0.34 12.17 0.51
C ASP A 53 1.59 11.74 1.27
N PHE A 54 2.29 10.73 0.74
CA PHE A 54 3.48 10.21 1.40
C PHE A 54 4.63 11.20 1.41
N GLU A 55 4.72 12.11 0.43
CA GLU A 55 5.71 13.19 0.43
C GLU A 55 5.45 14.12 1.61
N GLU A 56 4.23 14.62 1.74
CA GLU A 56 3.88 15.50 2.86
C GLU A 56 4.04 14.80 4.22
N CYS A 57 3.62 13.53 4.33
CA CYS A 57 3.72 12.76 5.57
C CYS A 57 5.15 12.48 6.02
N LEU A 58 6.10 12.36 5.09
CA LEU A 58 7.48 11.96 5.39
C LEU A 58 8.49 13.11 5.27
N SER A 59 8.13 14.21 4.62
CA SER A 59 8.97 15.42 4.51
C SER A 59 8.86 16.36 5.72
N LYS A 60 7.72 16.34 6.42
CA LYS A 60 7.53 17.18 7.60
C LYS A 60 8.27 16.56 8.79
N PRO A 61 9.08 17.34 9.54
CA PRO A 61 9.55 16.88 10.83
C PRO A 61 8.32 16.55 11.68
N LEU A 62 8.36 15.40 12.37
CA LEU A 62 7.36 15.07 13.38
C LEU A 62 7.32 16.25 14.36
N SER A 63 6.25 17.06 14.29
CA SER A 63 5.98 18.05 15.32
C SER A 63 5.79 17.27 16.63
N GLU A 64 6.75 17.42 17.54
CA GLU A 64 6.67 16.96 18.94
C GLU A 64 5.41 17.48 19.65
#